data_AF-A0A257JWS5-F1
#
_entry.id   AF-A0A257JWS5-F1
#
_cell.length_a   1.000
_cell.length_b   1.000
_cell.length_c   1.000
_cell.angle_alpha   90.00
_cell.angle_beta   90.00
_cell.angle_gamma   90.00
#
_symmetry.space_group_name_H-M   'P 1'
#
loop_
_entity.id
_entity.type
_entity.pdbx_description
1 polymer ?
#
loop_
_entity_poly.entity_id
_entity_poly.type
_entity_poly.pdbx_seq_one_letter_code
_entity_poly.pdbx_strand_id
1 'polypeptide(L)'
;MKKITLLLCAFCALPALAQEHFSGLTTSKRVGILNGNMNPSEFANLGSRFEVQIFGLSANASSNKVGFGDLVGGDNLEDLIFAGNEPVNFTTNAEIAFPGFAFKALGWGFGISAGGHITANVIDVDSNLGRALVNNDFNATTAAAIIDNSGNQRVNATVWGEIGFSAARKIFENDKHRINGGITLKLLFPGSLCQHGCG
;
A
#
# COMPACT_ATOMS: atom_id res chain seq x y z
N MET A 1 36.34 -11.40 -10.91
CA MET A 1 35.43 -11.95 -9.87
C MET A 1 34.76 -10.85 -9.05
N LYS A 2 35.48 -9.98 -8.33
CA LYS A 2 34.88 -8.90 -7.49
C LYS A 2 33.85 -8.02 -8.21
N LYS A 3 34.06 -7.69 -9.50
CA LYS A 3 33.14 -6.88 -10.31
C LYS A 3 31.82 -7.60 -10.63
N ILE A 4 31.88 -8.91 -10.86
CA ILE A 4 30.68 -9.73 -11.15
C ILE A 4 29.86 -9.92 -9.87
N THR A 5 30.53 -10.14 -8.73
CA THR A 5 29.87 -10.26 -7.42
C THR A 5 29.14 -8.96 -7.04
N LEU A 6 29.75 -7.80 -7.28
CA LEU A 6 29.12 -6.50 -7.04
C LEU A 6 27.88 -6.28 -7.93
N LEU A 7 27.96 -6.68 -9.20
CA LEU A 7 26.84 -6.60 -10.15
C LEU A 7 25.69 -7.53 -9.76
N LEU A 8 26.01 -8.73 -9.25
CA LEU A 8 25.01 -9.69 -8.76
C LEU A 8 24.30 -9.15 -7.51
N CYS A 9 25.05 -8.56 -6.57
CA CYS A 9 24.46 -7.91 -5.39
C CYS A 9 23.58 -6.70 -5.76
N ALA A 10 23.94 -5.95 -6.81
CA ALA A 10 23.12 -4.85 -7.31
C ALA A 10 21.80 -5.32 -7.93
N PHE A 11 21.77 -6.52 -8.51
CA PHE A 11 20.54 -7.11 -9.06
C PHE A 11 19.53 -7.53 -7.97
N CYS A 12 20.00 -7.87 -6.77
CA CYS A 12 19.14 -8.13 -5.62
C CYS A 12 18.49 -6.86 -5.04
N ALA A 13 18.88 -5.67 -5.49
CA ALA A 13 18.35 -4.39 -5.02
C ALA A 13 17.23 -3.83 -5.92
N LEU A 14 16.73 -4.59 -6.90
CA LEU A 14 15.54 -4.18 -7.66
C LEU A 14 14.35 -4.12 -6.70
N PRO A 15 13.75 -2.93 -6.46
CA PRO A 15 12.56 -2.88 -5.64
C PRO A 15 11.41 -3.51 -6.43
N ALA A 16 10.57 -4.30 -5.77
CA ALA A 16 9.33 -4.79 -6.33
C ALA A 16 8.25 -3.72 -6.10
N LEU A 17 8.05 -2.79 -7.05
CA LEU A 17 7.15 -1.63 -6.92
C LEU A 17 5.66 -1.94 -7.14
N ALA A 18 5.28 -3.22 -7.23
CA ALA A 18 3.97 -3.60 -7.77
C ALA A 18 2.78 -3.20 -6.89
N GLN A 19 3.00 -2.77 -5.63
CA GLN A 19 1.93 -2.51 -4.66
C GLN A 19 2.19 -1.26 -3.79
N GLU A 20 3.02 -0.34 -4.26
CA GLU A 20 3.27 0.91 -3.55
C GLU A 20 2.21 1.96 -3.89
N HIS A 21 1.72 2.65 -2.86
CA HIS A 21 0.79 3.77 -3.04
C HIS A 21 1.50 4.96 -3.69
N PHE A 22 0.74 5.76 -4.44
CA PHE A 22 1.26 6.93 -5.17
C PHE A 22 2.39 6.57 -6.15
N SER A 23 2.38 5.34 -6.69
CA SER A 23 3.34 4.88 -7.70
C SER A 23 3.40 5.86 -8.89
N GLY A 24 4.61 6.24 -9.28
CA GLY A 24 4.86 7.29 -10.27
C GLY A 24 5.04 8.69 -9.67
N LEU A 25 4.27 9.07 -8.65
CA LEU A 25 4.49 10.34 -7.91
C LEU A 25 5.69 10.21 -6.96
N THR A 26 5.77 9.09 -6.25
CA THR A 26 6.87 8.78 -5.32
C THR A 26 8.21 8.55 -6.03
N THR A 27 8.19 8.13 -7.29
CA THR A 27 9.39 7.88 -8.12
C THR A 27 9.68 8.99 -9.12
N SER A 28 8.89 10.08 -9.09
CA SER A 28 9.07 11.22 -9.98
C SER A 28 10.41 11.91 -9.75
N LYS A 29 10.93 12.54 -10.82
CA LYS A 29 12.10 13.45 -10.75
C LYS A 29 11.84 14.66 -9.86
N ARG A 30 10.57 15.00 -9.62
CA ARG A 30 10.19 16.04 -8.65
C ARG A 30 10.34 15.47 -7.24
N VAL A 31 11.38 15.94 -6.55
CA VAL A 31 11.55 15.67 -5.12
C VAL A 31 10.50 16.43 -4.33
N GLY A 32 9.79 15.71 -3.45
CA GLY A 32 8.77 16.28 -2.57
C GLY A 32 8.42 15.36 -1.41
N ILE A 33 7.34 15.68 -0.66
CA ILE A 33 6.99 14.96 0.58
C ILE A 33 6.71 13.47 0.34
N LEU A 34 5.98 13.13 -0.73
CA LEU A 34 5.67 11.73 -1.08
C LEU A 34 6.94 10.92 -1.38
N ASN A 35 7.87 11.48 -2.16
CA ASN A 35 9.14 10.83 -2.48
C ASN A 35 10.04 10.73 -1.23
N GLY A 36 10.08 11.78 -0.41
CA GLY A 36 10.82 11.81 0.85
C GLY A 36 10.32 10.80 1.88
N ASN A 37 9.03 10.46 1.90
CA ASN A 37 8.50 9.40 2.75
C ASN A 37 9.04 8.01 2.36
N MET A 38 9.24 7.75 1.07
CA MET A 38 9.85 6.51 0.57
C MET A 38 11.37 6.49 0.75
N ASN A 39 12.03 7.62 0.46
CA ASN A 39 13.47 7.80 0.64
C ASN A 39 13.77 9.12 1.35
N PRO A 40 14.01 9.12 2.68
CA PRO A 40 14.22 10.36 3.43
C PRO A 40 15.43 11.16 2.97
N SER A 41 16.44 10.52 2.36
CA SER A 41 17.61 11.24 1.84
C SER A 41 17.27 12.26 0.75
N GLU A 42 16.10 12.12 0.11
CA GLU A 42 15.61 13.07 -0.88
C GLU A 42 15.19 14.41 -0.28
N PHE A 43 14.87 14.50 1.01
CA PHE A 43 14.58 15.82 1.63
C PHE A 43 15.78 16.79 1.51
N ALA A 44 17.02 16.29 1.46
CA ALA A 44 18.20 17.13 1.21
C ALA A 44 18.25 17.72 -0.22
N ASN A 45 17.53 17.10 -1.15
CA ASN A 45 17.43 17.45 -2.58
C ASN A 45 16.16 18.24 -2.93
N LEU A 46 15.36 18.67 -1.95
CA LEU A 46 14.22 19.56 -2.20
C LEU A 46 14.66 20.75 -3.09
N GLY A 47 13.94 20.92 -4.20
CA GLY A 47 14.16 22.01 -5.15
C GLY A 47 13.65 23.35 -4.64
N SER A 48 12.61 23.34 -3.81
CA SER A 48 12.04 24.52 -3.15
C SER A 48 12.59 24.69 -1.72
N ARG A 49 12.42 25.88 -1.14
CA ARG A 49 12.74 26.13 0.28
C ARG A 49 11.72 25.49 1.22
N PHE A 50 10.47 25.43 0.80
CA PHE A 50 9.37 24.79 1.52
C PHE A 50 8.44 24.09 0.53
N GLU A 51 7.74 23.07 1.02
CA GLU A 51 6.75 22.30 0.29
C GLU A 51 5.61 21.97 1.23
N VAL A 52 4.38 22.10 0.72
CA VAL A 52 3.16 21.77 1.43
C VAL A 52 2.46 20.68 0.63
N GLN A 53 2.16 19.58 1.30
CA GLN A 53 1.19 18.60 0.83
C GLN A 53 -0.14 18.92 1.48
N ILE A 54 -1.21 19.02 0.70
CA ILE A 54 -2.55 19.30 1.24
C ILE A 54 -3.29 18.00 1.49
N PHE A 55 -3.36 17.14 0.46
CA PHE A 55 -4.09 15.88 0.53
C PHE A 55 -3.65 14.97 -0.63
N GLY A 56 -3.72 13.66 -0.42
CA GLY A 56 -3.60 12.65 -1.47
C GLY A 56 -4.39 11.40 -1.12
N LEU A 57 -4.94 10.75 -2.12
CA LEU A 57 -5.61 9.46 -1.98
C LEU A 57 -5.05 8.51 -3.03
N SER A 58 -4.67 7.31 -2.62
CA SER A 58 -4.24 6.23 -3.50
C SER A 58 -4.96 4.96 -3.08
N ALA A 59 -5.68 4.32 -3.98
CA ALA A 59 -6.41 3.09 -3.71
C ALA A 59 -6.06 2.04 -4.77
N ASN A 60 -5.86 0.81 -4.31
CA ASN A 60 -5.55 -0.36 -5.11
C ASN A 60 -6.56 -1.45 -4.76
N ALA A 61 -7.10 -2.12 -5.78
CA ALA A 61 -7.95 -3.29 -5.61
C ALA A 61 -7.47 -4.39 -6.56
N SER A 62 -7.47 -5.63 -6.09
CA SER A 62 -7.09 -6.81 -6.85
C SER A 62 -8.08 -7.92 -6.56
N SER A 63 -8.51 -8.62 -7.61
CA SER A 63 -9.45 -9.73 -7.53
C SER A 63 -9.09 -10.82 -8.53
N ASN A 64 -9.36 -12.07 -8.19
CA ASN A 64 -9.36 -13.18 -9.14
C ASN A 64 -10.70 -13.36 -9.88
N LYS A 65 -11.75 -12.60 -9.50
CA LYS A 65 -13.12 -12.72 -10.05
C LYS A 65 -13.56 -11.50 -10.85
N VAL A 66 -13.11 -10.31 -10.45
CA VAL A 66 -13.51 -9.04 -11.07
C VAL A 66 -12.34 -8.44 -11.86
N GLY A 67 -12.56 -8.21 -13.15
CA GLY A 67 -11.62 -7.52 -14.02
C GLY A 67 -11.99 -6.05 -14.27
N PHE A 68 -11.09 -5.32 -14.94
CA PHE A 68 -11.35 -3.94 -15.35
C PHE A 68 -12.50 -3.82 -16.36
N GLY A 69 -12.69 -4.82 -17.22
CA GLY A 69 -13.79 -4.85 -18.19
C GLY A 69 -15.16 -4.84 -17.52
N ASP A 70 -15.31 -5.59 -16.44
CA ASP A 70 -16.57 -5.71 -15.69
C ASP A 70 -16.90 -4.42 -14.92
N LEU A 71 -15.87 -3.70 -14.45
CA LEU A 71 -16.02 -2.39 -13.81
C LEU A 71 -16.54 -1.31 -14.77
N VAL A 72 -16.13 -1.36 -16.05
CA VAL A 72 -16.51 -0.37 -17.07
C VAL A 72 -17.79 -0.77 -17.81
N GLY A 73 -18.10 -2.07 -17.85
CA GLY A 73 -19.29 -2.64 -18.50
C GLY A 73 -20.61 -2.34 -17.78
N GLY A 74 -20.56 -1.93 -16.51
CA GLY A 74 -21.75 -1.63 -15.70
C GLY A 74 -22.39 -2.88 -15.08
N ASP A 75 -21.65 -3.97 -14.97
CA ASP A 75 -22.12 -5.20 -14.34
C ASP A 75 -22.25 -5.04 -12.81
N ASN A 76 -23.19 -5.77 -12.21
CA ASN A 76 -23.34 -5.81 -10.76
C ASN A 76 -22.16 -6.56 -10.13
N LEU A 77 -21.20 -5.79 -9.58
CA LEU A 77 -19.97 -6.33 -9.00
C LEU A 77 -20.23 -7.27 -7.82
N GLU A 78 -21.29 -7.02 -7.05
CA GLU A 78 -21.69 -7.86 -5.91
C GLU A 78 -22.05 -9.28 -6.34
N ASP A 79 -22.78 -9.42 -7.45
CA ASP A 79 -23.12 -10.71 -8.03
C ASP A 79 -21.89 -11.40 -8.65
N LEU A 80 -20.98 -10.61 -9.24
CA LEU A 80 -19.79 -11.10 -9.94
C LEU A 80 -18.71 -11.62 -8.97
N ILE A 81 -18.52 -10.96 -7.83
CA ILE A 81 -17.49 -11.31 -6.83
C ILE A 81 -17.73 -12.72 -6.27
N PHE A 82 -18.99 -13.13 -6.12
CA PHE A 82 -19.39 -14.45 -5.60
C PHE A 82 -19.95 -15.38 -6.67
N ALA A 83 -19.70 -15.09 -7.95
CA ALA A 83 -20.11 -15.92 -9.07
C ALA A 83 -19.24 -17.18 -9.20
N GLY A 84 -19.88 -18.30 -9.54
CA GLY A 84 -19.23 -19.59 -9.74
C GLY A 84 -18.89 -20.34 -8.44
N ASN A 85 -18.04 -21.36 -8.58
CA ASN A 85 -17.65 -22.27 -7.49
C ASN A 85 -16.19 -22.11 -7.04
N GLU A 86 -15.38 -21.32 -7.75
CA GLU A 86 -13.98 -21.10 -7.37
C GLU A 86 -13.88 -20.19 -6.13
N PRO A 87 -12.89 -20.40 -5.24
CA PRO A 87 -12.64 -19.52 -4.09
C PRO A 87 -12.38 -18.07 -4.50
N VAL A 88 -12.86 -17.14 -3.67
CA VAL A 88 -12.75 -15.70 -3.88
C VAL A 88 -11.51 -15.17 -3.18
N ASN A 89 -10.62 -14.56 -3.97
CA ASN A 89 -9.45 -13.82 -3.49
C ASN A 89 -9.62 -12.35 -3.88
N PHE A 90 -9.73 -11.48 -2.87
CA PHE A 90 -9.95 -10.06 -3.06
C PHE A 90 -9.10 -9.26 -2.07
N THR A 91 -8.29 -8.35 -2.59
CA THR A 91 -7.43 -7.47 -1.79
C THR A 91 -7.75 -6.02 -2.13
N THR A 92 -7.96 -5.21 -1.10
CA THR A 92 -8.03 -3.76 -1.21
C THR A 92 -6.98 -3.13 -0.31
N ASN A 93 -6.31 -2.11 -0.83
CA ASN A 93 -5.37 -1.31 -0.08
C ASN A 93 -5.60 0.16 -0.41
N ALA A 94 -5.69 1.02 0.58
CA ALA A 94 -5.90 2.44 0.43
C ALA A 94 -4.96 3.21 1.36
N GLU A 95 -4.33 4.24 0.81
CA GLU A 95 -3.49 5.18 1.55
C GLU A 95 -4.04 6.59 1.34
N ILE A 96 -4.18 7.29 2.45
CA ILE A 96 -4.61 8.68 2.53
C ILE A 96 -3.42 9.47 3.05
N ALA A 97 -2.86 10.33 2.21
CA ALA A 97 -1.86 11.31 2.62
C ALA A 97 -2.58 12.57 3.14
N PHE A 98 -2.37 12.88 4.41
CA PHE A 98 -2.90 14.08 5.06
C PHE A 98 -1.98 15.28 4.82
N PRO A 99 -2.38 16.49 5.27
CA PRO A 99 -1.50 17.65 5.18
C PRO A 99 -0.12 17.38 5.76
N GLY A 100 0.90 17.74 4.99
CA GLY A 100 2.31 17.56 5.33
C GLY A 100 3.12 18.79 4.98
N PHE A 101 4.27 18.96 5.61
CA PHE A 101 5.15 20.10 5.39
C PHE A 101 6.60 19.64 5.33
N ALA A 102 7.34 20.11 4.33
CA ALA A 102 8.78 19.93 4.27
C ALA A 102 9.48 21.24 4.01
N PHE A 103 10.68 21.39 4.55
CA PHE A 103 11.48 22.59 4.35
C PHE A 103 12.97 22.31 4.37
N LYS A 104 13.73 23.21 3.77
CA LYS A 104 15.19 23.13 3.66
C LYS A 104 15.84 24.31 4.36
N ALA A 105 16.75 24.02 5.30
CA ALA A 105 17.48 25.03 6.06
C ALA A 105 18.91 24.56 6.35
N LEU A 106 19.91 25.43 6.15
CA LEU A 106 21.31 25.20 6.53
C LEU A 106 21.91 23.87 6.02
N GLY A 107 21.55 23.46 4.80
CA GLY A 107 22.00 22.20 4.19
C GLY A 107 21.26 20.95 4.68
N TRP A 108 20.31 21.11 5.60
CA TRP A 108 19.36 20.08 6.02
C TRP A 108 18.03 20.22 5.28
N GLY A 109 17.38 19.08 5.06
CA GLY A 109 15.98 18.98 4.66
C GLY A 109 15.19 18.29 5.76
N PHE A 110 14.06 18.87 6.15
CA PHE A 110 13.16 18.33 7.16
C PHE A 110 11.79 18.07 6.54
N GLY A 111 11.10 17.06 7.03
CA GLY A 111 9.76 16.69 6.60
C GLY A 111 8.88 16.29 7.78
N ILE A 112 7.62 16.70 7.73
CA ILE A 112 6.55 16.23 8.59
C ILE A 112 5.47 15.70 7.65
N SER A 113 5.10 14.44 7.83
CA SER A 113 4.04 13.80 7.06
C SER A 113 3.05 13.13 7.99
N ALA A 114 1.80 13.07 7.55
CA ALA A 114 0.75 12.30 8.21
C ALA A 114 0.05 11.45 7.15
N GLY A 115 -0.26 10.21 7.50
CA GLY A 115 -0.86 9.24 6.60
C GLY A 115 -1.85 8.33 7.31
N GLY A 116 -2.84 7.84 6.58
CA GLY A 116 -3.77 6.81 7.01
C GLY A 116 -3.74 5.66 6.02
N HIS A 117 -3.69 4.45 6.54
CA HIS A 117 -3.57 3.22 5.74
C HIS A 117 -4.72 2.29 6.08
N ILE A 118 -5.30 1.69 5.04
CA ILE A 118 -6.44 0.78 5.13
C ILE A 118 -6.12 -0.41 4.23
N THR A 119 -6.01 -1.60 4.80
CA THR A 119 -5.82 -2.83 4.03
C THR A 119 -6.90 -3.82 4.41
N ALA A 120 -7.60 -4.39 3.42
CA ALA A 120 -8.55 -5.48 3.65
C ALA A 120 -8.31 -6.61 2.64
N ASN A 121 -8.20 -7.85 3.14
CA ASN A 121 -8.02 -9.04 2.33
C ASN A 121 -9.08 -10.09 2.64
N VAL A 122 -9.63 -10.66 1.57
CA VAL A 122 -10.47 -11.83 1.54
C VAL A 122 -9.63 -12.91 0.84
N ILE A 123 -9.33 -14.00 1.54
CA ILE A 123 -8.46 -15.06 1.07
C ILE A 123 -9.21 -16.37 1.12
N ASP A 124 -9.28 -17.02 -0.04
CA ASP A 124 -9.84 -18.35 -0.27
C ASP A 124 -11.26 -18.55 0.31
N VAL A 125 -12.08 -17.48 0.30
CA VAL A 125 -13.47 -17.55 0.77
C VAL A 125 -14.34 -18.28 -0.24
N ASP A 126 -15.15 -19.23 0.23
CA ASP A 126 -16.10 -19.95 -0.61
C ASP A 126 -17.13 -18.99 -1.21
N SER A 127 -17.35 -19.10 -2.53
CA SER A 127 -18.36 -18.30 -3.23
C SER A 127 -19.77 -18.53 -2.68
N ASN A 128 -20.08 -19.73 -2.17
CA ASN A 128 -21.36 -20.05 -1.55
C ASN A 128 -21.50 -19.43 -0.16
N LEU A 129 -20.43 -19.41 0.65
CA LEU A 129 -20.42 -18.71 1.94
C LEU A 129 -20.62 -17.21 1.75
N GLY A 130 -19.87 -16.61 0.82
CA GLY A 130 -19.98 -15.19 0.50
C GLY A 130 -21.38 -14.80 0.04
N ARG A 131 -21.97 -15.58 -0.86
CA ARG A 131 -23.35 -15.37 -1.36
C ARG A 131 -24.40 -15.50 -0.25
N ALA A 132 -24.28 -16.50 0.63
CA ALA A 132 -25.20 -16.68 1.75
C ALA A 132 -25.14 -15.50 2.73
N LEU A 133 -23.94 -14.96 2.99
CA LEU A 133 -23.74 -13.82 3.89
C LEU A 133 -24.30 -12.51 3.30
N VAL A 134 -24.09 -12.28 2.01
CA VAL A 134 -24.50 -11.05 1.32
C VAL A 134 -26.01 -11.05 1.05
N ASN A 135 -26.56 -12.15 0.56
CA ASN A 135 -27.97 -12.25 0.19
C ASN A 135 -28.89 -12.65 1.36
N ASN A 136 -28.34 -12.85 2.56
CA ASN A 136 -29.05 -13.36 3.75
C ASN A 136 -29.81 -14.69 3.50
N ASP A 137 -29.34 -15.52 2.56
CA ASP A 137 -29.98 -16.78 2.17
C ASP A 137 -29.30 -17.96 2.87
N PHE A 138 -29.56 -18.08 4.17
CA PHE A 138 -29.11 -19.22 4.97
C PHE A 138 -30.14 -20.36 4.92
N ASN A 139 -29.95 -21.29 3.98
CA ASN A 139 -30.69 -22.55 3.91
C ASN A 139 -29.85 -23.74 4.42
N ALA A 140 -30.48 -24.90 4.65
CA ALA A 140 -29.82 -26.10 5.17
C ALA A 140 -28.68 -26.63 4.27
N THR A 141 -28.77 -26.38 2.95
CA THR A 141 -27.76 -26.78 1.96
C THR A 141 -26.54 -25.85 1.97
N THR A 142 -26.75 -24.53 2.14
CA THR A 142 -25.67 -23.55 2.36
C THR A 142 -24.98 -23.78 3.70
N ALA A 143 -25.72 -24.09 4.76
CA ALA A 143 -25.13 -24.44 6.05
C ALA A 143 -24.24 -25.69 5.96
N ALA A 144 -24.67 -26.72 5.22
CA ALA A 144 -23.87 -27.93 4.98
C ALA A 144 -22.62 -27.63 4.13
N ALA A 145 -22.72 -26.82 3.08
CA ALA A 145 -21.56 -26.44 2.24
C ALA A 145 -20.53 -25.57 2.99
N ILE A 146 -20.97 -24.73 3.93
CA ILE A 146 -20.10 -23.93 4.80
C ILE A 146 -19.37 -24.83 5.82
N ILE A 147 -20.04 -25.86 6.34
CA ILE A 147 -19.50 -26.80 7.33
C ILE A 147 -18.57 -27.86 6.70
N ASP A 148 -18.79 -28.22 5.43
CA ASP A 148 -18.02 -29.24 4.70
C ASP A 148 -16.82 -28.68 3.91
N ASN A 149 -16.55 -27.37 4.00
CA ASN A 149 -15.41 -26.76 3.34
C ASN A 149 -14.12 -27.01 4.13
N SER A 150 -13.23 -27.85 3.59
CA SER A 150 -11.94 -28.20 4.20
C SER A 150 -10.83 -27.13 4.06
N GLY A 151 -11.13 -25.98 3.45
CA GLY A 151 -10.20 -24.89 3.16
C GLY A 151 -10.18 -23.82 4.26
N ASN A 152 -9.00 -23.25 4.53
CA ASN A 152 -8.85 -22.14 5.48
C ASN A 152 -9.32 -20.82 4.87
N GLN A 153 -10.53 -20.40 5.20
CA GLN A 153 -11.10 -19.13 4.74
C GLN A 153 -10.66 -18.00 5.68
N ARG A 154 -10.19 -16.88 5.14
CA ARG A 154 -9.69 -15.75 5.95
C ARG A 154 -10.19 -14.41 5.44
N VAL A 155 -10.71 -13.61 6.35
CA VAL A 155 -11.03 -12.20 6.12
C VAL A 155 -10.23 -11.38 7.13
N ASN A 156 -9.41 -10.46 6.65
CA ASN A 156 -8.70 -9.51 7.50
C ASN A 156 -8.91 -8.08 7.02
N ALA A 157 -8.94 -7.16 7.98
CA ALA A 157 -8.96 -5.73 7.73
C ALA A 157 -8.12 -5.03 8.79
N THR A 158 -7.19 -4.18 8.36
CA THR A 158 -6.26 -3.45 9.21
C THR A 158 -6.29 -1.99 8.83
N VAL A 159 -6.45 -1.13 9.82
CA VAL A 159 -6.38 0.33 9.67
C VAL A 159 -5.36 0.88 10.65
N TRP A 160 -4.47 1.73 10.18
CA TRP A 160 -3.53 2.46 11.04
C TRP A 160 -3.26 3.86 10.50
N GLY A 161 -2.97 4.78 11.42
CA GLY A 161 -2.42 6.10 11.09
C GLY A 161 -0.92 6.12 11.30
N GLU A 162 -0.24 7.02 10.59
CA GLU A 162 1.17 7.31 10.82
C GLU A 162 1.45 8.81 10.82
N ILE A 163 2.39 9.23 11.67
CA ILE A 163 3.01 10.55 11.63
C ILE A 163 4.52 10.35 11.49
N GLY A 164 5.09 10.89 10.41
CA GLY A 164 6.50 10.83 10.09
C GLY A 164 7.21 12.14 10.38
N PHE A 165 8.36 12.07 11.05
CA PHE A 165 9.31 13.16 11.19
C PHE A 165 10.61 12.77 10.49
N SER A 166 10.99 13.51 9.46
CA SER A 166 12.15 13.22 8.63
C SER A 166 13.20 14.31 8.72
N ALA A 167 14.46 13.90 8.71
CA ALA A 167 15.60 14.79 8.61
C ALA A 167 16.63 14.20 7.65
N ALA A 168 17.19 15.03 6.78
CA ALA A 168 18.15 14.62 5.78
C ALA A 168 19.22 15.67 5.56
N ARG A 169 20.40 15.23 5.14
CA ARG A 169 21.52 16.10 4.85
C ARG A 169 22.35 15.55 3.69
N LYS A 170 22.95 16.44 2.92
CA LYS A 170 24.05 16.08 2.03
C LYS A 170 25.29 15.77 2.86
N ILE A 171 25.79 14.54 2.77
CA ILE A 171 26.99 14.09 3.48
C ILE A 171 28.24 14.43 2.67
N PHE A 172 28.15 14.28 1.35
CA PHE A 172 29.25 14.55 0.43
C PHE A 172 28.72 15.10 -0.90
N GLU A 173 29.34 16.14 -1.41
CA GLU A 173 28.98 16.76 -2.69
C GLU A 173 30.24 17.27 -3.39
N ASN A 174 30.53 16.67 -4.55
CA ASN A 174 31.53 17.12 -5.53
C ASN A 174 30.83 17.30 -6.89
N ASP A 175 31.52 17.87 -7.88
CA ASP A 175 30.97 18.14 -9.22
C ASP A 175 30.36 16.91 -9.93
N LYS A 176 30.82 15.70 -9.60
CA LYS A 176 30.39 14.44 -10.24
C LYS A 176 29.57 13.52 -9.35
N HIS A 177 29.64 13.69 -8.03
CA HIS A 177 29.11 12.72 -7.08
C HIS A 177 28.44 13.43 -5.92
N ARG A 178 27.24 12.98 -5.58
CA ARG A 178 26.47 13.47 -4.45
C ARG A 178 26.00 12.29 -3.61
N ILE A 179 26.26 12.34 -2.31
CA ILE A 179 25.84 11.35 -1.33
C ILE A 179 25.00 12.06 -0.28
N ASN A 180 23.79 11.57 -0.09
CA ASN A 180 22.85 12.07 0.89
C ASN A 180 22.53 10.99 1.90
N GLY A 181 22.27 11.40 3.14
CA GLY A 181 21.69 10.55 4.16
C GLY A 181 20.41 11.17 4.68
N GLY A 182 19.45 10.33 5.04
CA GLY A 182 18.21 10.76 5.68
C GLY A 182 17.69 9.70 6.61
N ILE A 183 16.95 10.14 7.61
CA ILE A 183 16.26 9.29 8.57
C ILE A 183 14.82 9.78 8.73
N THR A 184 13.90 8.84 8.92
CA THR A 184 12.52 9.13 9.30
C THR A 184 12.20 8.38 10.58
N LEU A 185 11.69 9.11 11.56
CA LEU A 185 11.02 8.55 12.73
C LEU A 185 9.52 8.49 12.42
N LYS A 186 8.92 7.30 12.47
CA LYS A 186 7.47 7.14 12.29
C LYS A 186 6.80 6.75 13.61
N LEU A 187 5.77 7.50 13.98
CA LEU A 187 4.84 7.14 15.05
C LEU A 187 3.62 6.47 14.41
N LEU A 188 3.31 5.25 14.84
CA LEU A 188 2.19 4.48 14.34
C LEU A 188 1.04 4.50 15.34
N PHE A 189 -0.16 4.80 14.85
CA PHE A 189 -1.39 4.82 15.62
C PHE A 189 -2.26 3.66 15.14
N PRO A 190 -2.38 2.57 15.90
CA PRO A 190 -3.27 1.48 15.53
C PRO A 190 -4.71 2.00 15.54
N GLY A 191 -5.43 1.83 14.43
CA GLY A 191 -6.83 2.20 14.32
C GLY A 191 -7.72 1.02 14.73
N SER A 192 -7.81 0.03 13.84
CA SER A 192 -8.63 -1.16 14.06
C SER A 192 -8.02 -2.36 13.34
N LEU A 193 -8.02 -3.51 14.01
CA LEU A 193 -7.67 -4.80 13.42
C LEU A 193 -8.89 -5.71 13.55
N CYS A 194 -9.33 -6.26 12.43
CA CYS A 194 -10.37 -7.28 12.37
C CYS A 194 -9.81 -8.48 11.62
N GLN A 195 -9.84 -9.65 12.24
CA GLN A 195 -9.40 -10.90 11.62
C GLN A 195 -10.41 -11.99 11.95
N HIS A 196 -11.03 -12.54 10.92
CA HIS A 196 -11.96 -13.67 11.01
C HIS A 196 -11.42 -14.80 10.15
N GLY A 197 -11.28 -15.98 10.75
CA GLY A 197 -10.91 -17.20 10.06
C GLY A 197 -11.96 -18.27 10.34
N CYS A 198 -12.41 -18.95 9.29
CA CYS A 198 -13.30 -20.10 9.40
C CYS A 198 -12.67 -21.26 8.64
N GLY A 199 -12.70 -22.45 9.24
CA GLY A 199 -12.22 -23.70 8.68
C GLY A 199 -12.81 -24.86 9.46
#